data_AF-A0A3N5U7A8-F1
#
_entry.id   AF-A0A3N5U7A8-F1
#
_cell.length_a   1.000
_cell.length_b   1.000
_cell.length_c   1.000
_cell.angle_alpha   90.00
_cell.angle_beta   90.00
_cell.angle_gamma   90.00
#
_symmetry.space_group_name_H-M   'P 1'
#
loop_
_entity.id
_entity.type
_entity.pdbx_description
1 polymer ?
#
loop_
_entity_poly.entity_id
_entity_poly.type
_entity_poly.pdbx_seq_one_letter_code
_entity_poly.pdbx_strand_id
1 'polypeptide(L)'
;MATFTNDQEKRLAELKKEVTKRGFDQHASVLKNISELPSELQSPAVTALAAREAVQMIVAFPPQIHRGWYYIPKQALLFTSGDMVHLLGSIWPDQEPQVTCLKGCGLMYMKVTLLLLYGFLEVVAQGQSLPARVGMEFNTVAWHHLSHSWRQVLHATKAAPRIPVDQ
;
A
#
# COMPACT_ATOMS: atom_id res chain seq x y z
N MET A 1 20.06 -7.46 22.86
CA MET A 1 20.13 -7.39 21.39
C MET A 1 20.03 -8.76 20.69
N ALA A 2 20.57 -9.85 21.26
CA ALA A 2 20.49 -11.19 20.62
C ALA A 2 19.07 -11.83 20.63
N THR A 3 18.25 -11.55 21.64
CA THR A 3 16.89 -12.09 21.80
C THR A 3 15.91 -11.54 20.76
N PHE A 4 15.93 -10.23 20.50
CA PHE A 4 15.01 -9.57 19.56
C PHE A 4 15.13 -10.09 18.12
N THR A 5 16.36 -10.38 17.68
CA THR A 5 16.63 -10.93 16.35
C THR A 5 16.09 -12.35 16.21
N ASN A 6 16.25 -13.18 17.25
CA ASN A 6 15.73 -14.55 17.28
C ASN A 6 14.18 -14.57 17.30
N ASP A 7 13.57 -13.67 18.08
CA ASP A 7 12.11 -13.54 18.15
C ASP A 7 11.52 -13.06 16.81
N GLN A 8 12.18 -12.12 16.14
CA GLN A 8 11.78 -11.65 14.82
C GLN A 8 11.90 -12.76 13.77
N GLU A 9 13.01 -13.51 13.74
CA GLU A 9 13.20 -14.63 12.80
C GLU A 9 12.15 -15.72 13.01
N LYS A 10 11.88 -16.08 14.27
CA LYS A 10 10.83 -17.03 14.63
C LYS A 10 9.46 -16.55 14.15
N ARG A 11 9.12 -15.27 14.40
CA ARG A 11 7.87 -14.67 13.97
C ARG A 11 7.72 -14.69 12.44
N LEU A 12 8.77 -14.32 11.71
CA LEU A 12 8.77 -14.35 10.25
C LEU A 12 8.62 -15.78 9.71
N ALA A 13 9.23 -16.78 10.36
CA ALA A 13 9.08 -18.17 9.97
C ALA A 13 7.64 -18.68 10.15
N GLU A 14 6.97 -18.29 11.24
CA GLU A 14 5.55 -18.58 11.47
C GLU A 14 4.67 -17.94 10.40
N LEU A 15 4.85 -16.64 10.15
CA LEU A 15 4.07 -15.90 9.14
C LEU A 15 4.25 -16.46 7.72
N LYS A 16 5.47 -16.85 7.33
CA LYS A 16 5.72 -17.50 6.04
C LYS A 16 4.96 -18.84 5.91
N LYS A 17 4.95 -19.64 6.97
CA LYS A 17 4.19 -20.90 7.01
C LYS A 17 2.69 -20.64 6.87
N GLU A 18 2.17 -19.59 7.50
CA GLU A 18 0.76 -19.21 7.35
C GLU A 18 0.42 -18.82 5.91
N VAL A 19 1.21 -17.96 5.26
CA VAL A 19 0.98 -17.55 3.86
C VAL A 19 0.94 -18.75 2.94
N THR A 20 1.85 -19.72 3.14
CA THR A 20 1.96 -20.91 2.29
C THR A 20 0.75 -21.84 2.46
N LYS A 21 0.08 -21.81 3.62
CA LYS A 21 -1.12 -22.62 3.92
C LYS A 21 -2.42 -22.02 3.36
N ARG A 22 -2.47 -20.72 3.06
CA ARG A 22 -3.72 -19.98 2.80
C ARG A 22 -4.35 -20.16 1.41
N GLY A 23 -3.81 -21.00 0.52
CA GLY A 23 -4.48 -21.28 -0.77
C GLY A 23 -4.77 -20.01 -1.59
N PHE A 24 -5.98 -19.86 -2.12
CA PHE A 24 -6.43 -18.79 -3.05
C PHE A 24 -6.68 -17.40 -2.42
N ASP A 25 -6.38 -17.17 -1.14
CA ASP A 25 -6.43 -15.84 -0.48
C ASP A 25 -5.26 -14.92 -0.94
N GLN A 26 -5.03 -14.87 -2.25
CA GLN A 26 -3.89 -14.22 -2.93
C GLN A 26 -4.31 -12.99 -3.74
N HIS A 27 -5.60 -12.69 -3.78
CA HIS A 27 -6.13 -11.62 -4.61
C HIS A 27 -6.29 -10.33 -3.81
N ALA A 28 -5.99 -9.21 -4.48
CA ALA A 28 -6.33 -7.91 -3.92
C ALA A 28 -7.85 -7.72 -3.94
N SER A 29 -8.37 -7.09 -2.90
CA SER A 29 -9.80 -6.87 -2.69
C SER A 29 -10.10 -5.38 -2.69
N VAL A 30 -11.11 -4.97 -3.46
CA VAL A 30 -11.64 -3.60 -3.41
C VAL A 30 -12.62 -3.53 -2.25
N LEU A 31 -12.36 -2.62 -1.31
CA LEU A 31 -13.18 -2.42 -0.12
C LEU A 31 -14.06 -1.18 -0.29
N LYS A 32 -15.25 -1.20 0.32
CA LYS A 32 -16.17 -0.05 0.27
C LYS A 32 -15.86 0.96 1.37
N ASN A 33 -15.42 0.47 2.52
CA ASN A 33 -15.22 1.28 3.73
C ASN A 33 -13.96 0.88 4.48
N ILE A 34 -13.49 1.77 5.35
CA ILE A 34 -12.30 1.55 6.18
C ILE A 34 -12.54 0.54 7.29
N SER A 35 -13.78 0.42 7.76
CA SER A 35 -14.18 -0.64 8.69
C SER A 35 -14.01 -2.05 8.11
N GLU A 36 -13.93 -2.18 6.78
CA GLU A 36 -13.69 -3.46 6.09
C GLU A 36 -12.19 -3.76 5.93
N LEU A 37 -11.29 -2.85 6.32
CA LEU A 37 -9.86 -3.13 6.32
C LEU A 37 -9.55 -4.34 7.22
N PRO A 38 -8.58 -5.19 6.86
CA PRO A 38 -8.04 -6.17 7.77
C PRO A 38 -7.62 -5.54 9.09
N SER A 39 -7.81 -6.23 10.22
CA SER A 39 -7.52 -5.69 11.56
C SER A 39 -6.08 -5.19 11.71
N GLU A 40 -5.13 -5.80 11.00
CA GLU A 40 -3.71 -5.40 11.01
C GLU A 40 -3.45 -4.05 10.29
N LEU A 41 -4.44 -3.55 9.55
CA LEU A 41 -4.42 -2.26 8.86
C LEU A 41 -5.38 -1.25 9.48
N GLN A 42 -6.14 -1.64 10.51
CA GLN A 42 -6.99 -0.73 11.25
C GLN A 42 -6.18 -0.06 12.36
N SER A 43 -6.29 1.27 12.46
CA SER A 43 -5.79 2.01 13.61
C SER A 43 -6.56 3.32 13.78
N PRO A 44 -6.53 3.95 14.97
CA PRO A 44 -7.10 5.27 15.18
C PRO A 44 -6.52 6.31 14.20
N ALA A 45 -5.24 6.22 13.88
CA ALA A 45 -4.58 7.10 12.91
C ALA A 45 -5.14 6.93 11.49
N VAL A 46 -5.37 5.70 11.04
CA VAL A 46 -5.99 5.39 9.73
C VAL A 46 -7.43 5.91 9.67
N THR A 47 -8.20 5.68 10.74
CA THR A 47 -9.59 6.18 10.83
C THR A 47 -9.62 7.71 10.81
N ALA A 48 -8.73 8.38 11.54
CA ALA A 48 -8.65 9.83 11.57
C ALA A 48 -8.21 10.43 10.23
N LEU A 49 -7.25 9.80 9.54
CA LEU A 49 -6.81 10.19 8.21
C LEU A 49 -7.98 10.21 7.22
N ALA A 50 -8.77 9.16 7.19
CA ALA A 50 -9.87 9.08 6.24
C ALA A 50 -11.13 9.83 6.64
N ALA A 51 -11.26 10.21 7.91
CA ALA A 51 -12.26 11.21 8.29
C ALA A 51 -11.91 12.61 7.74
N ARG A 52 -10.62 12.88 7.49
CA ARG A 52 -10.13 14.16 6.95
C ARG A 52 -10.11 14.20 5.43
N GLU A 53 -9.83 13.07 4.78
CA GLU A 53 -9.72 12.97 3.33
C GLU A 53 -10.87 12.14 2.75
N ALA A 54 -11.51 12.63 1.69
CA ALA A 54 -12.54 11.87 0.98
C ALA A 54 -11.91 10.69 0.22
N VAL A 55 -11.87 9.52 0.87
CA VAL A 55 -11.38 8.26 0.28
C VAL A 55 -12.36 7.79 -0.80
N GLN A 56 -11.86 7.67 -2.03
CA GLN A 56 -12.64 7.29 -3.21
C GLN A 56 -12.58 5.79 -3.50
N MET A 57 -11.44 5.15 -3.19
CA MET A 57 -11.26 3.72 -3.38
C MET A 57 -10.27 3.16 -2.38
N ILE A 58 -10.53 1.94 -1.91
CA ILE A 58 -9.63 1.20 -1.03
C ILE A 58 -9.32 -0.13 -1.71
N VAL A 59 -8.04 -0.46 -1.85
CA VAL A 59 -7.59 -1.77 -2.36
C VAL A 59 -6.70 -2.41 -1.31
N ALA A 60 -7.15 -3.52 -0.74
CA ALA A 60 -6.38 -4.30 0.24
C ALA A 60 -5.64 -5.45 -0.45
N PHE A 61 -4.41 -5.70 -0.03
CA PHE A 61 -3.54 -6.73 -0.54
C PHE A 61 -3.25 -7.74 0.57
N PRO A 62 -3.32 -9.05 0.26
CA PRO A 62 -2.96 -10.09 1.21
C PRO A 62 -1.46 -10.03 1.54
N PRO A 63 -1.01 -10.70 2.62
CA PRO A 63 0.41 -10.84 2.89
C PRO A 63 1.10 -11.65 1.77
N GLN A 64 2.36 -11.34 1.48
CA GLN A 64 3.10 -11.88 0.34
C GLN A 64 4.46 -12.44 0.75
N ILE A 65 5.01 -13.31 -0.09
CA ILE A 65 6.41 -13.74 0.01
C ILE A 65 7.13 -13.26 -1.26
N HIS A 66 7.79 -12.12 -1.17
CA HIS A 66 8.54 -11.55 -2.27
C HIS A 66 9.81 -12.38 -2.54
N ARG A 67 9.98 -12.77 -3.81
CA ARG A 67 11.09 -13.60 -4.31
C ARG A 67 11.32 -14.90 -3.54
N GLY A 68 10.32 -15.42 -2.82
CA GLY A 68 10.45 -16.62 -1.99
C GLY A 68 11.17 -16.40 -0.64
N TRP A 69 11.69 -15.20 -0.36
CA TRP A 69 12.54 -14.95 0.81
C TRP A 69 11.97 -13.92 1.78
N TYR A 70 11.32 -12.88 1.28
CA TYR A 70 10.93 -11.73 2.09
C TYR A 70 9.44 -11.76 2.38
N TYR A 71 9.09 -11.85 3.66
CA TYR A 71 7.70 -11.69 4.05
C TYR A 71 7.31 -10.22 3.95
N ILE A 72 6.21 -9.97 3.26
CA ILE A 72 5.58 -8.68 3.14
C ILE A 72 4.23 -8.78 3.88
N PRO A 73 4.02 -7.97 4.93
CA PRO A 73 2.74 -7.89 5.62
C PRO A 73 1.58 -7.49 4.69
N LYS A 74 0.35 -7.61 5.18
CA LYS A 74 -0.84 -7.04 4.51
C LYS A 74 -0.59 -5.58 4.18
N GLN A 75 -1.10 -5.16 3.03
CA GLN A 75 -1.01 -3.76 2.60
C GLN A 75 -2.38 -3.25 2.18
N ALA A 76 -2.56 -1.93 2.15
CA ALA A 76 -3.67 -1.32 1.45
C ALA A 76 -3.25 -0.03 0.76
N LEU A 77 -3.95 0.29 -0.33
CA LEU A 77 -3.94 1.58 -0.97
C LEU A 77 -5.29 2.26 -0.78
N LEU A 78 -5.25 3.47 -0.24
CA LEU A 78 -6.39 4.36 -0.12
C LEU A 78 -6.18 5.49 -1.12
N PHE A 79 -7.05 5.56 -2.13
CA PHE A 79 -7.02 6.61 -3.13
C PHE A 79 -7.97 7.72 -2.74
N THR A 80 -7.51 8.95 -2.82
CA THR A 80 -8.32 10.16 -2.63
C THR A 80 -8.40 10.92 -3.94
N SER A 81 -9.02 12.10 -3.95
CA SER A 81 -9.19 12.90 -5.18
C SER A 81 -7.88 13.31 -5.85
N GLY A 82 -6.77 13.39 -5.12
CA GLY A 82 -5.48 13.80 -5.67
C GLY A 82 -4.26 13.11 -5.06
N ASP A 83 -4.44 12.29 -4.03
CA ASP A 83 -3.36 11.64 -3.31
C ASP A 83 -3.61 10.14 -3.18
N MET A 84 -2.58 9.42 -2.76
CA MET A 84 -2.70 8.03 -2.39
C MET A 84 -1.98 7.80 -1.06
N VAL A 85 -2.66 7.08 -0.16
CA VAL A 85 -2.11 6.65 1.11
C VAL A 85 -1.86 5.14 1.07
N HIS A 86 -0.63 4.76 1.35
CA HIS A 86 -0.22 3.37 1.51
C HIS A 86 -0.23 3.00 2.99
N LEU A 87 -0.86 1.87 3.30
CA LEU A 87 -0.85 1.24 4.61
C LEU A 87 -0.05 -0.06 4.52
N LEU A 88 0.85 -0.27 5.47
CA LEU A 88 1.60 -1.51 5.62
C LEU A 88 1.41 -2.05 7.04
N GLY A 89 0.81 -3.23 7.16
CA GLY A 89 0.60 -3.87 8.46
C GLY A 89 1.91 -4.22 9.13
N SER A 90 1.90 -4.35 10.46
CA SER A 90 3.07 -4.86 11.18
C SER A 90 3.14 -6.39 11.15
N ILE A 91 4.34 -6.93 11.35
CA ILE A 91 4.53 -8.36 11.65
C ILE A 91 4.16 -8.70 13.11
N TRP A 92 4.03 -7.67 13.95
CA TRP A 92 3.63 -7.76 15.35
C TRP A 92 2.16 -7.36 15.52
N PRO A 93 1.36 -8.14 16.27
CA PRO A 93 -0.09 -7.92 16.36
C PRO A 93 -0.48 -6.60 17.03
N ASP A 94 0.33 -6.10 17.97
CA ASP A 94 0.02 -4.91 18.77
C ASP A 94 0.65 -3.62 18.23
N GLN A 95 1.23 -3.68 17.02
CA GLN A 95 1.84 -2.52 16.39
C GLN A 95 0.93 -1.92 15.33
N GLU A 96 0.84 -0.59 15.35
CA GLU A 96 0.09 0.14 14.34
C GLU A 96 0.68 -0.06 12.93
N PRO A 97 -0.17 -0.03 11.89
CA PRO A 97 0.30 -0.05 10.52
C PRO A 97 1.13 1.20 10.21
N GLN A 98 2.18 1.01 9.41
CA GLN A 98 2.92 2.13 8.86
C GLN A 98 2.06 2.82 7.80
N VAL A 99 1.95 4.15 7.92
CA VAL A 99 1.20 5.01 6.99
C VAL A 99 2.18 5.82 6.15
N THR A 100 2.09 5.70 4.84
CA THR A 100 2.90 6.47 3.88
C THR A 100 1.97 7.24 2.94
N CYS A 101 1.88 8.56 3.13
CA CYS A 101 1.11 9.43 2.24
C CYS A 101 1.97 9.86 1.05
N LEU A 102 1.53 9.54 -0.17
CA LEU A 102 2.16 10.02 -1.39
C LEU A 102 1.25 11.08 -2.03
N LYS A 103 1.76 12.30 -2.10
CA LYS A 103 1.06 13.39 -2.79
C LYS A 103 1.13 13.16 -4.28
N GLY A 104 -0.01 13.25 -4.97
CA GLY A 104 -0.04 13.03 -6.42
C GLY A 104 0.85 14.04 -7.16
N CYS A 105 0.89 15.29 -6.70
CA CYS A 105 1.72 16.36 -7.31
C CYS A 105 3.22 16.12 -7.11
N GLY A 106 3.60 15.31 -6.11
CA GLY A 106 4.97 14.91 -5.86
C GLY A 106 5.38 13.62 -6.57
N LEU A 107 4.50 13.01 -7.39
CA LEU A 107 4.81 11.75 -8.07
C LEU A 107 5.96 11.95 -9.06
N MET A 108 7.06 11.23 -8.84
CA MET A 108 8.25 11.27 -9.70
C MET A 108 8.13 10.24 -10.82
N TYR A 109 7.86 8.98 -10.45
CA TYR A 109 7.55 7.95 -11.42
C TYR A 109 6.66 6.86 -10.82
N MET A 110 5.96 6.17 -11.72
CA MET A 110 5.23 4.95 -11.45
C MET A 110 5.68 3.90 -12.47
N LYS A 111 6.08 2.73 -11.99
CA LYS A 111 6.45 1.59 -12.83
C LYS A 111 5.54 0.42 -12.51
N VAL A 112 4.97 -0.15 -13.56
CA VAL A 112 4.09 -1.32 -13.47
C VAL A 112 4.70 -2.42 -14.33
N THR A 113 4.90 -3.59 -13.73
CA THR A 113 5.37 -4.79 -14.43
C THR A 113 4.26 -5.83 -14.37
N LEU A 114 3.80 -6.32 -15.52
CA LEU A 114 2.76 -7.34 -15.63
C LEU A 114 3.34 -8.53 -16.40
N LEU A 115 3.39 -9.71 -15.78
CA LEU A 115 3.88 -10.95 -16.36
C LEU A 115 2.88 -12.08 -16.04
N LEU A 116 2.09 -12.49 -17.02
CA LEU A 116 0.98 -13.45 -16.83
C LEU A 116 0.03 -13.00 -15.70
N LEU A 117 -0.06 -13.76 -14.61
CA LEU A 117 -0.85 -13.46 -13.42
C LEU A 117 -0.08 -12.66 -12.36
N TYR A 118 1.21 -12.41 -12.56
CA TYR A 118 2.04 -11.65 -11.65
C TYR A 118 2.09 -10.17 -12.03
N GLY A 119 1.76 -9.30 -11.08
CA GLY A 119 1.86 -7.85 -11.19
C GLY A 119 2.77 -7.29 -10.10
N PHE A 120 3.57 -6.29 -10.45
CA PHE A 120 4.32 -5.48 -9.48
C PHE A 120 4.14 -4.00 -9.80
N LEU A 121 3.73 -3.23 -8.80
CA LEU A 121 3.56 -1.79 -8.87
C LEU A 121 4.60 -1.15 -7.96
N GLU A 122 5.38 -0.26 -8.54
CA GLU A 122 6.35 0.59 -7.86
C GLU A 122 5.96 2.05 -8.07
N VAL A 123 5.91 2.80 -6.97
CA VAL A 123 5.56 4.21 -6.94
C VAL A 123 6.66 4.94 -6.19
N VAL A 124 7.20 5.98 -6.80
CA VAL A 124 8.14 6.88 -6.15
C VAL A 124 7.61 8.30 -6.24
N ALA A 125 7.48 8.93 -5.08
CA ALA A 125 7.05 10.32 -4.96
C ALA A 125 7.98 11.08 -4.01
N GLN A 126 7.91 12.40 -4.08
CA GLN A 126 8.59 13.30 -3.17
C GLN A 126 8.11 13.06 -1.73
N GLY A 127 9.03 12.75 -0.83
CA GLY A 127 8.78 12.69 0.61
C GLY A 127 9.30 13.93 1.34
N GLN A 128 9.15 13.96 2.67
CA GLN A 128 9.53 15.12 3.49
C GLN A 128 11.05 15.39 3.49
N SER A 129 11.86 14.34 3.50
CA SER A 129 13.33 14.44 3.54
C SER A 129 14.02 13.60 2.46
N LEU A 130 13.44 12.45 2.12
CA LEU A 130 13.89 11.55 1.05
C LEU A 130 12.68 11.15 0.20
N PRO A 131 12.88 10.78 -1.09
CA PRO A 131 11.83 10.21 -1.90
C PRO A 131 11.19 9.00 -1.21
N ALA A 132 9.86 9.00 -1.11
CA ALA A 132 9.11 7.89 -0.59
C ALA A 132 8.89 6.87 -1.72
N ARG A 133 9.23 5.61 -1.45
CA ARG A 133 9.10 4.49 -2.38
C ARG A 133 8.14 3.47 -1.81
N VAL A 134 7.10 3.15 -2.57
CA VAL A 134 6.12 2.11 -2.24
C VAL A 134 6.16 1.05 -3.34
N GLY A 135 6.22 -0.21 -2.93
CA GLY A 135 6.24 -1.36 -3.83
C GLY A 135 5.27 -2.44 -3.35
N MET A 136 4.47 -2.98 -4.26
CA MET A 136 3.52 -4.04 -3.95
C MET A 136 3.40 -5.03 -5.11
N GLU A 137 3.30 -6.31 -4.78
CA GLU A 137 2.91 -7.32 -5.75
C GLU A 137 1.39 -7.45 -5.76
N PHE A 138 0.83 -7.96 -6.84
CA PHE A 138 -0.59 -8.24 -6.95
C PHE A 138 -0.85 -9.23 -8.09
N ASN A 139 -2.01 -9.86 -8.07
CA ASN A 139 -2.47 -10.63 -9.23
C ASN A 139 -2.90 -9.66 -10.34
N THR A 140 -2.46 -9.85 -11.58
CA THR A 140 -2.75 -8.91 -12.70
C THR A 140 -4.23 -8.65 -12.95
N VAL A 141 -5.14 -9.53 -12.50
CA VAL A 141 -6.59 -9.28 -12.50
C VAL A 141 -6.97 -8.01 -11.73
N ALA A 142 -6.25 -7.69 -10.65
CA ALA A 142 -6.47 -6.47 -9.88
C ALA A 142 -5.99 -5.19 -10.60
N TRP A 143 -5.23 -5.32 -11.69
CA TRP A 143 -4.73 -4.17 -12.43
C TRP A 143 -5.85 -3.28 -12.95
N HIS A 144 -6.99 -3.85 -13.34
CA HIS A 144 -8.12 -3.08 -13.85
C HIS A 144 -8.56 -2.02 -12.84
N HIS A 145 -8.73 -2.41 -11.57
CA HIS A 145 -9.10 -1.51 -10.48
C HIS A 145 -8.00 -0.48 -10.19
N LEU A 146 -6.75 -0.93 -10.06
CA LEU A 146 -5.62 -0.05 -9.77
C LEU A 146 -5.39 1.00 -10.86
N SER A 147 -5.43 0.59 -12.12
CA SER A 147 -5.17 1.46 -13.27
C SER A 147 -6.18 2.61 -13.39
N HIS A 148 -7.42 2.40 -12.92
CA HIS A 148 -8.45 3.43 -12.94
C HIS A 148 -8.14 4.50 -11.90
N SER A 149 -7.92 4.11 -10.64
CA SER A 149 -7.62 5.03 -9.55
C SER A 149 -6.33 5.80 -9.77
N TRP A 150 -5.30 5.15 -10.30
CA TRP A 150 -4.06 5.83 -10.68
C TRP A 150 -4.27 6.89 -11.76
N ARG A 151 -5.10 6.61 -12.77
CA ARG A 151 -5.44 7.61 -13.78
C ARG A 151 -6.14 8.81 -13.15
N GLN A 152 -7.07 8.59 -12.21
CA GLN A 152 -7.74 9.68 -11.51
C GLN A 152 -6.76 10.57 -10.75
N VAL A 153 -5.86 9.97 -9.94
CA VAL A 153 -4.80 10.70 -9.25
C VAL A 153 -3.94 11.51 -10.23
N LEU A 154 -3.51 10.89 -11.33
CA LEU A 154 -2.69 11.56 -12.35
C LEU A 154 -3.43 12.66 -13.13
N HIS A 155 -4.74 12.56 -13.28
CA HIS A 155 -5.55 13.60 -13.91
C HIS A 155 -5.75 14.79 -12.98
N ALA A 156 -6.02 14.54 -11.70
CA ALA A 156 -6.18 15.58 -10.70
C ALA A 156 -4.91 16.42 -10.55
N THR A 157 -3.74 15.79 -10.64
CA THR A 157 -2.45 16.49 -10.54
C THR A 157 -2.13 17.37 -11.73
N LYS A 158 -2.63 17.03 -12.93
CA LYS A 158 -2.55 17.89 -14.11
C LYS A 158 -3.51 19.07 -14.05
N ALA A 159 -4.65 18.92 -13.36
CA ALA A 159 -5.68 19.94 -13.24
C ALA A 159 -5.38 21.00 -12.16
N ALA A 160 -4.52 20.70 -11.19
CA ALA A 160 -4.06 21.67 -10.20
C ALA A 160 -3.20 22.75 -10.91
N PRO A 161 -3.59 24.03 -10.90
CA PRO A 161 -2.79 25.09 -11.48
C PRO A 161 -1.44 25.15 -10.77
N ARG A 162 -0.35 25.24 -11.54
CA ARG A 162 0.92 25.74 -11.00
C ARG A 162 0.65 27.18 -10.58
N ILE A 163 0.44 27.44 -9.30
CA ILE A 163 0.47 28.80 -8.79
C ILE A 163 1.87 29.33 -9.14
N PRO A 164 1.99 30.41 -9.93
CA PRO A 164 3.28 31.03 -10.15
C PRO A 164 3.80 31.45 -8.78
N VAL A 165 4.99 31.00 -8.42
CA VAL A 165 5.74 31.63 -7.35
C VAL A 165 6.13 32.99 -7.91
N ASP A 166 5.30 34.00 -7.63
CA ASP A 166 5.68 35.39 -7.90
C ASP A 166 6.94 35.73 -7.10
N GLN A 167 7.78 36.50 -7.79
CA GLN A 167 9.18 36.84 -7.54
C GLN A 167 9.43 37.61 -6.24
#